data_AF-A0A924UC46-F1
#
_entry.id   AF-A0A924UC46-F1
#
_cell.length_a   1.000
_cell.length_b   1.000
_cell.length_c   1.000
_cell.angle_alpha   90.00
_cell.angle_beta   90.00
_cell.angle_gamma   90.00
#
_symmetry.space_group_name_H-M   'P 1'
#
loop_
_entity.id
_entity.type
_entity.pdbx_description
1 polymer ?
#
loop_
_entity_poly.entity_id
_entity_poly.type
_entity_poly.pdbx_seq_one_letter_code
_entity_poly.pdbx_strand_id
1 'polypeptide(L)'
;MWLLSGILRKAKSSSLPEPEIPPPPLPPPIPEHRFGGNFPFPELDAEENKQVFWRQCLDHYRAETEYEKMKIDRFKALVEDRKATIEGQKISHQWHVESSKAAFDYAKLAIGYALLMNGGAAVSVLSYLSTLNRNTQTFFELTSLGLPLKLLAGGVVAAATCAASSYISQIHFTHSLDRAGVWWRRFAVGCWIASIICFVTAIWLISSVLTA
;
A
#
# COMPACT_ATOMS: atom_id res chain seq x y z
N MET A 1 9.36 -7.59 -3.96
CA MET A 1 8.07 -6.95 -4.28
C MET A 1 7.39 -7.47 -5.57
N TRP A 2 8.14 -7.91 -6.61
CA TRP A 2 7.55 -8.45 -7.85
C TRP A 2 6.91 -9.85 -7.74
N LEU A 3 7.26 -10.65 -6.74
CA LEU A 3 6.68 -12.00 -6.56
C LEU A 3 5.28 -11.98 -5.90
N LEU A 4 4.98 -10.97 -5.08
CA LEU A 4 3.69 -10.84 -4.38
C LEU A 4 2.58 -10.28 -5.28
N SER A 5 2.92 -9.45 -6.27
CA SER A 5 1.94 -8.91 -7.22
C SER A 5 1.38 -10.00 -8.16
N GLY A 6 2.15 -11.05 -8.45
CA GLY A 6 1.68 -12.21 -9.21
C GLY A 6 0.67 -13.07 -8.45
N ILE A 7 0.84 -13.20 -7.13
CA ILE A 7 -0.06 -13.97 -6.26
C ILE A 7 -1.39 -13.22 -6.08
N LEU A 8 -1.35 -11.91 -5.85
CA LEU A 8 -2.55 -11.08 -5.72
C LEU A 8 -3.37 -10.97 -7.01
N ARG A 9 -2.73 -10.99 -8.18
CA ARG A 9 -3.46 -11.05 -9.46
C ARG A 9 -4.19 -12.36 -9.67
N LYS A 10 -3.64 -13.47 -9.16
CA LYS A 10 -4.27 -14.79 -9.23
C LYS A 10 -5.45 -14.93 -8.26
N ALA A 11 -5.43 -14.20 -7.14
CA ALA A 11 -6.57 -14.10 -6.21
C ALA A 11 -7.74 -13.24 -6.74
N LYS A 12 -7.47 -12.28 -7.65
CA LYS A 12 -8.53 -11.42 -8.22
C LYS A 12 -9.35 -12.11 -9.33
N SER A 13 -8.87 -13.22 -9.90
CA SER A 13 -9.62 -14.01 -10.89
C SER A 13 -10.34 -15.22 -10.31
N SER A 14 -10.17 -15.53 -9.03
CA SER A 14 -11.11 -16.39 -8.33
C SER A 14 -12.28 -15.51 -7.89
N SER A 15 -13.15 -15.18 -8.83
CA SER A 15 -14.55 -14.95 -8.48
C SER A 15 -14.95 -16.17 -7.68
N LEU A 16 -15.07 -16.03 -6.36
CA LEU A 16 -15.71 -17.03 -5.51
C LEU A 16 -16.98 -17.44 -6.25
N PRO A 17 -17.17 -18.75 -6.53
CA PRO A 17 -18.37 -19.20 -7.22
C PRO A 17 -19.55 -18.56 -6.51
N GLU A 18 -20.39 -17.83 -7.25
CA GLU A 18 -21.62 -17.29 -6.68
C GLU A 18 -22.30 -18.48 -6.00
N PRO A 19 -22.57 -18.40 -4.69
CA PRO A 19 -23.15 -19.53 -3.98
C PRO A 19 -24.45 -19.86 -4.70
N GLU A 20 -24.50 -21.02 -5.37
CA GLU A 20 -25.72 -21.50 -6.03
C GLU A 20 -26.82 -21.43 -4.99
N ILE A 21 -27.75 -20.51 -5.20
CA ILE A 21 -28.86 -20.30 -4.29
C ILE A 21 -29.79 -21.47 -4.56
N PRO A 22 -29.94 -22.44 -3.62
CA PRO A 22 -30.96 -23.45 -3.79
C PRO A 22 -32.30 -22.71 -3.94
N PRO A 23 -33.14 -23.07 -4.93
CA PRO A 23 -34.42 -22.42 -5.11
C PRO A 23 -35.17 -22.47 -3.79
N PRO A 24 -35.86 -21.38 -3.39
CA PRO A 24 -36.62 -21.37 -2.17
C PRO A 24 -37.58 -22.58 -2.18
N PRO A 25 -37.77 -23.26 -1.04
CA PRO A 25 -38.80 -24.29 -0.94
C PRO A 25 -40.11 -23.67 -1.42
N LEU A 26 -40.78 -24.35 -2.36
CA LEU A 26 -42.06 -23.89 -2.87
C LEU A 26 -42.99 -23.66 -1.69
N PRO A 27 -43.68 -22.50 -1.61
CA PRO A 27 -44.67 -22.31 -0.57
C PRO A 27 -45.67 -23.46 -0.64
N PRO A 28 -46.17 -23.96 0.51
CA PRO A 28 -47.27 -24.90 0.49
C PRO A 28 -48.39 -24.31 -0.39
N PRO A 29 -49.08 -25.13 -1.20
CA PRO A 29 -50.11 -24.64 -2.10
C PRO A 29 -51.08 -23.78 -1.29
N ILE A 30 -51.13 -22.49 -1.63
CA ILE A 30 -52.13 -21.58 -1.06
C ILE A 30 -53.47 -22.22 -1.45
N PRO A 31 -54.32 -22.61 -0.49
CA PRO A 31 -55.65 -23.05 -0.85
C PRO A 31 -56.26 -21.90 -1.67
N GLU A 32 -56.48 -22.12 -2.97
CA GLU A 32 -57.05 -21.17 -3.91
C GLU A 32 -58.53 -20.95 -3.58
N HIS A 33 -58.77 -20.44 -2.40
CA HIS A 33 -60.05 -20.07 -1.89
C HIS A 33 -60.11 -18.55 -2.05
N ARG A 34 -60.50 -18.15 -3.26
CA ARG A 34 -60.82 -16.77 -3.66
C ARG A 34 -61.49 -16.03 -2.50
N PHE A 35 -60.78 -15.07 -1.90
CA PHE A 35 -61.31 -14.09 -0.94
C PHE A 35 -62.42 -13.17 -1.49
N GLY A 36 -63.03 -13.51 -2.64
CA GLY A 36 -64.15 -12.78 -3.25
C GLY A 36 -65.40 -13.62 -3.46
N GLY A 37 -65.42 -14.89 -3.02
CA GLY A 37 -66.62 -15.73 -3.02
C GLY A 37 -67.13 -15.89 -1.59
N ASN A 38 -68.42 -15.65 -1.38
CA ASN A 38 -69.14 -16.00 -0.16
C ASN A 38 -68.86 -17.48 0.14
N PHE A 39 -67.96 -17.78 1.09
CA PHE A 39 -67.64 -19.15 1.45
C PHE A 39 -68.85 -19.75 2.16
N PRO A 40 -69.51 -20.78 1.59
CA PRO A 40 -70.43 -21.56 2.39
C PRO A 40 -69.57 -22.28 3.44
N PHE A 41 -69.65 -21.83 4.68
CA PHE A 41 -69.17 -22.60 5.81
C PHE A 41 -69.90 -23.96 5.75
N PRO A 42 -69.20 -25.09 5.56
CA PRO A 42 -69.85 -26.39 5.65
C PRO A 42 -70.44 -26.51 7.06
N GLU A 43 -71.75 -26.73 7.09
CA GLU A 43 -72.58 -26.81 8.29
C GLU A 43 -72.39 -28.18 8.98
N LEU A 44 -71.14 -28.51 9.31
CA LEU A 44 -70.74 -29.59 10.20
C LEU A 44 -69.99 -28.97 11.38
N ASP A 45 -70.53 -29.18 12.58
CA ASP A 45 -69.98 -28.82 13.89
C ASP A 45 -69.11 -27.56 13.85
N ALA A 46 -69.79 -26.44 13.55
CA ALA A 46 -69.23 -25.20 13.00
C ALA A 46 -68.11 -24.54 13.81
N GLU A 47 -67.81 -25.00 15.02
CA GLU A 47 -66.69 -24.52 15.83
C GLU A 47 -65.39 -25.28 15.58
N GLU A 48 -65.41 -26.61 15.45
CA GLU A 48 -64.18 -27.41 15.33
C GLU A 48 -63.48 -27.14 14.00
N ASN A 49 -64.23 -27.09 12.91
CA ASN A 49 -63.70 -26.77 11.57
C ASN A 49 -63.13 -25.33 11.49
N LYS A 50 -63.72 -24.37 12.22
CA LYS A 50 -63.17 -23.01 12.32
C LYS A 50 -61.84 -23.00 13.07
N GLN A 51 -61.74 -23.74 14.17
CA GLN A 51 -60.50 -23.85 14.93
C GLN A 51 -59.37 -24.48 14.10
N VAL A 52 -59.66 -25.52 13.32
CA VAL A 52 -58.67 -26.16 12.43
C VAL A 52 -58.20 -25.18 11.35
N PHE A 53 -59.11 -24.45 10.70
CA PHE A 53 -58.76 -23.45 9.69
C PHE A 53 -57.86 -22.34 10.27
N TRP A 54 -58.22 -21.77 11.43
CA TRP A 54 -57.42 -20.73 12.06
C TRP A 54 -56.02 -21.22 12.46
N ARG A 55 -55.88 -22.48 12.89
CA ARG A 55 -54.56 -23.08 13.15
C ARG A 55 -53.73 -23.18 11.88
N GLN A 56 -54.32 -23.64 10.77
CA GLN A 56 -53.62 -23.70 9.48
C GLN A 56 -53.18 -22.31 8.98
N CYS A 57 -54.03 -21.29 9.09
CA CYS A 57 -53.65 -19.92 8.76
C CYS A 57 -52.51 -19.41 9.67
N LEU A 58 -52.58 -19.67 10.98
CA LEU A 58 -51.56 -19.24 11.93
C LEU A 58 -50.21 -19.92 11.67
N ASP A 59 -50.21 -21.21 11.35
CA ASP A 59 -49.00 -21.96 10.98
C ASP A 59 -48.39 -21.45 9.67
N HIS A 60 -49.23 -21.09 8.68
CA HIS A 60 -48.77 -20.46 7.45
C HIS A 60 -48.11 -19.10 7.71
N TYR A 61 -48.76 -18.20 8.45
CA TYR A 61 -48.17 -16.91 8.82
C TYR A 61 -46.88 -17.07 9.64
N ARG A 62 -46.82 -18.06 10.54
CA ARG A 62 -45.59 -18.36 11.28
C ARG A 62 -44.46 -18.76 10.32
N ALA A 63 -44.73 -19.68 9.38
CA ALA A 63 -43.75 -20.12 8.39
C ALA A 63 -43.25 -18.95 7.52
N GLU A 64 -44.13 -18.05 7.07
CA GLU A 64 -43.74 -16.85 6.33
C GLU A 64 -42.84 -15.93 7.18
N THR A 65 -43.18 -15.69 8.45
CA THR A 65 -42.34 -14.86 9.32
C THR A 65 -40.97 -15.48 9.62
N GLU A 66 -40.90 -16.80 9.73
CA GLU A 66 -39.63 -17.52 9.92
C GLU A 66 -38.76 -17.46 8.66
N TYR A 67 -39.37 -17.61 7.47
CA TYR A 67 -38.67 -17.46 6.20
C TYR A 67 -38.06 -16.06 6.02
N GLU A 68 -38.82 -15.01 6.31
CA GLU A 68 -38.31 -13.63 6.24
C GLU A 68 -37.20 -13.38 7.27
N LYS A 69 -37.29 -13.94 8.48
CA LYS A 69 -36.21 -13.88 9.48
C LYS A 69 -34.94 -14.55 8.96
N MET A 70 -35.03 -15.75 8.39
CA MET A 70 -33.88 -16.45 7.81
C MET A 70 -33.21 -15.65 6.69
N LYS A 71 -34.02 -15.00 5.83
CA LYS A 71 -33.51 -14.14 4.75
C LYS A 71 -32.77 -12.93 5.30
N ILE A 72 -33.33 -12.26 6.31
CA ILE A 72 -32.70 -11.12 6.98
C ILE A 72 -31.38 -11.54 7.63
N ASP A 73 -31.35 -12.66 8.34
CA ASP A 73 -30.13 -13.13 9.01
C ASP A 73 -29.04 -13.55 8.01
N ARG A 74 -29.43 -14.13 6.87
CA ARG A 74 -28.50 -14.37 5.76
C ARG A 74 -27.92 -13.08 5.20
N PHE A 75 -28.73 -12.04 5.00
CA PHE A 75 -28.24 -10.74 4.53
C PHE A 75 -27.32 -10.08 5.56
N LYS A 76 -27.61 -10.19 6.86
CA LYS A 76 -26.71 -9.70 7.91
C LYS A 76 -25.35 -10.41 7.87
N ALA A 77 -25.35 -11.74 7.75
CA ALA A 77 -24.11 -12.52 7.65
C ALA A 77 -23.27 -12.11 6.42
N LEU A 78 -23.91 -11.91 5.25
CA LEU A 78 -23.22 -11.43 4.04
C LEU A 78 -22.65 -10.01 4.21
N VAL A 79 -23.36 -9.13 4.91
CA VAL A 79 -22.89 -7.77 5.20
C VAL A 79 -21.70 -7.80 6.16
N GLU A 80 -21.74 -8.65 7.19
CA GLU A 80 -20.62 -8.82 8.13
C GLU A 80 -19.37 -9.38 7.47
N ASP A 81 -19.51 -10.40 6.61
CA ASP A 81 -18.40 -10.97 5.84
C ASP A 81 -17.75 -9.94 4.88
N ARG A 82 -18.57 -9.15 4.18
CA ARG A 82 -18.07 -8.04 3.35
C ARG A 82 -17.36 -6.97 4.17
N LYS A 83 -17.88 -6.63 5.35
CA LYS A 83 -17.22 -5.67 6.25
C LYS A 83 -15.85 -6.18 6.69
N ALA A 84 -15.77 -7.44 7.13
CA ALA A 84 -14.50 -8.07 7.52
C ALA A 84 -13.48 -8.06 6.36
N THR A 85 -13.93 -8.35 5.14
CA THR A 85 -13.06 -8.31 3.95
C THR A 85 -12.54 -6.89 3.66
N ILE A 86 -13.40 -5.88 3.74
CA ILE A 86 -13.03 -4.47 3.52
C ILE A 86 -12.07 -3.99 4.61
N GLU A 87 -12.30 -4.36 5.87
CA GLU A 87 -11.41 -4.04 6.99
C GLU A 87 -10.04 -4.68 6.83
N GLY A 88 -9.99 -5.95 6.42
CA GLY A 88 -8.74 -6.63 6.07
C GLY A 88 -7.97 -5.92 4.96
N GLN A 89 -8.66 -5.46 3.90
CA GLN A 89 -8.04 -4.68 2.83
C GLN A 89 -7.52 -3.32 3.32
N LYS A 90 -8.27 -2.62 4.18
CA LYS A 90 -7.82 -1.35 4.77
C LYS A 90 -6.55 -1.52 5.60
N ILE A 91 -6.48 -2.54 6.45
CA ILE A 91 -5.31 -2.83 7.27
C ILE A 91 -4.09 -3.12 6.38
N SER A 92 -4.25 -3.94 5.34
CA SER A 92 -3.17 -4.22 4.38
C SER A 92 -2.69 -2.96 3.66
N HIS A 93 -3.61 -2.14 3.17
CA HIS A 93 -3.27 -0.88 2.51
C HIS A 93 -2.55 0.09 3.45
N GLN A 94 -3.03 0.24 4.68
CA GLN A 94 -2.43 1.09 5.69
C GLN A 94 -0.99 0.64 5.99
N TRP A 95 -0.77 -0.66 6.17
CA TRP A 95 0.56 -1.22 6.41
C TRP A 95 1.53 -0.94 5.25
N HIS A 96 1.05 -1.01 4.00
CA HIS A 96 1.87 -0.66 2.83
C HIS A 96 2.26 0.82 2.77
N VAL A 97 1.34 1.71 3.17
CA VAL A 97 1.60 3.15 3.23
C VAL A 97 2.60 3.48 4.34
N GLU A 98 2.40 2.91 5.53
CA GLU A 98 3.27 3.13 6.69
C GLU A 98 4.68 2.60 6.47
N SER A 99 4.83 1.37 5.95
CA SER A 99 6.14 0.79 5.62
C SER A 99 6.87 1.59 4.53
N SER A 100 6.16 2.09 3.53
CA SER A 100 6.74 2.95 2.49
C SER A 100 7.18 4.29 3.07
N LYS A 101 6.37 4.90 3.94
CA LYS A 101 6.72 6.15 4.63
C LYS A 101 7.98 6.00 5.46
N ALA A 102 8.06 4.95 6.27
CA ALA A 102 9.26 4.65 7.06
C ALA A 102 10.51 4.50 6.17
N ALA A 103 10.42 3.76 5.07
CA ALA A 103 11.53 3.61 4.13
C ALA A 103 11.98 4.95 3.50
N PHE A 104 11.05 5.85 3.19
CA PHE A 104 11.38 7.18 2.68
C PHE A 104 12.07 8.06 3.73
N ASP A 105 11.65 7.98 4.99
CA ASP A 105 12.26 8.76 6.06
C ASP A 105 13.71 8.29 6.32
N TYR A 106 13.97 6.98 6.28
CA TYR A 106 15.33 6.45 6.29
C TYR A 106 16.17 6.92 5.10
N ALA A 107 15.60 6.93 3.89
CA ALA A 107 16.30 7.40 2.70
C ALA A 107 16.66 8.89 2.79
N LYS A 108 15.76 9.74 3.28
CA LYS A 108 16.03 11.18 3.49
C LYS A 108 17.18 11.39 4.48
N LEU A 109 17.18 10.65 5.58
CA LEU A 109 18.23 10.69 6.59
C LEU A 109 19.58 10.21 6.02
N ALA A 110 19.59 9.12 5.26
CA ALA A 110 20.79 8.62 4.59
C ALA A 110 21.37 9.62 3.56
N ILE A 111 20.51 10.30 2.80
CA ILE A 111 20.93 11.35 1.86
C ILE A 111 21.47 12.56 2.61
N GLY A 112 20.83 12.95 3.72
CA GLY A 112 21.31 14.01 4.61
C GLY A 112 22.72 13.75 5.13
N TYR A 113 23.00 12.51 5.56
CA TYR A 113 24.35 12.13 5.96
C TYR A 113 25.35 12.16 4.81
N ALA A 114 24.99 11.66 3.63
CA ALA A 114 25.88 11.70 2.46
C ALA A 114 26.26 13.14 2.06
N LEU A 115 25.29 14.08 2.12
CA LEU A 115 25.52 15.51 1.91
C LEU A 115 26.44 16.10 2.98
N LEU A 116 26.18 15.79 4.26
CA LEU A 116 26.97 16.31 5.37
C LEU A 116 28.41 15.78 5.35
N MET A 117 28.61 14.51 5.03
CA MET A 117 29.95 13.91 4.91
C MET A 117 30.76 14.54 3.78
N ASN A 118 30.21 14.57 2.55
CA ASN A 118 30.91 15.16 1.40
C ASN A 118 31.10 16.67 1.55
N GLY A 119 30.06 17.38 1.97
CA GLY A 119 30.09 18.84 2.16
C GLY A 119 31.01 19.25 3.31
N GLY A 120 30.94 18.55 4.45
CA GLY A 120 31.81 18.80 5.59
C GLY A 120 33.28 18.56 5.26
N ALA A 121 33.60 17.45 4.57
CA ALA A 121 34.95 17.18 4.11
C ALA A 121 35.45 18.19 3.07
N ALA A 122 34.58 18.64 2.15
CA ALA A 122 34.95 19.68 1.18
C ALA A 122 35.30 20.99 1.87
N VAL A 123 34.50 21.41 2.86
CA VAL A 123 34.74 22.63 3.64
C VAL A 123 36.03 22.51 4.47
N SER A 124 36.31 21.35 5.07
CA SER A 124 37.56 21.17 5.82
C SER A 124 38.79 21.23 4.91
N VAL A 125 38.74 20.64 3.72
CA VAL A 125 39.83 20.71 2.74
C VAL A 125 40.02 22.14 2.23
N LEU A 126 38.94 22.88 1.95
CA LEU A 126 39.00 24.29 1.57
C LEU A 126 39.59 25.17 2.68
N SER A 127 39.25 24.92 3.94
CA SER A 127 39.81 25.63 5.09
C SER A 127 41.32 25.38 5.23
N TYR A 128 41.75 24.13 5.02
CA TYR A 128 43.16 23.77 4.99
C TYR A 128 43.91 24.46 3.84
N LEU A 129 43.34 24.43 2.62
CA LEU A 129 43.88 25.12 1.45
C LEU A 129 44.03 26.64 1.67
N SER A 130 43.05 27.26 2.35
CA SER A 130 43.10 28.69 2.70
C SER A 130 44.29 29.04 3.61
N THR A 131 44.67 28.10 4.49
CA THR A 131 45.82 28.26 5.39
C THR A 131 47.14 28.07 4.63
N LEU A 132 47.21 27.09 3.71
CA LEU A 132 48.39 26.83 2.87
C LEU A 132 48.73 28.00 1.94
N ASN A 133 47.74 28.67 1.36
CA ASN A 133 47.95 29.77 0.42
C ASN A 133 48.75 30.96 1.00
N ARG A 134 48.86 31.06 2.33
CA ARG A 134 49.67 32.11 3.00
C ARG A 134 51.17 31.77 3.06
N ASN A 135 51.53 30.50 2.87
CA ASN A 135 52.90 30.00 2.93
C ASN A 135 53.36 29.73 1.50
N THR A 136 54.13 30.64 0.92
CA THR A 136 54.45 30.84 -0.51
C THR A 136 55.11 29.66 -1.28
N GLN A 137 55.20 28.45 -0.73
CA GLN A 137 56.01 27.34 -1.27
C GLN A 137 55.23 26.20 -1.98
N THR A 138 53.90 26.23 -2.11
CA THR A 138 53.17 24.97 -2.41
C THR A 138 52.22 25.00 -3.63
N PHE A 139 52.64 25.56 -4.77
CA PHE A 139 51.88 25.41 -6.03
C PHE A 139 51.62 23.94 -6.43
N PHE A 140 52.57 23.05 -6.10
CA PHE A 140 52.45 21.62 -6.39
C PHE A 140 51.36 20.94 -5.54
N GLU A 141 51.31 21.21 -4.23
CA GLU A 141 50.31 20.64 -3.32
C GLU A 141 48.88 21.16 -3.60
N LEU A 142 48.76 22.42 -4.02
CA LEU A 142 47.46 22.99 -4.44
C LEU A 142 46.89 22.24 -5.65
N THR A 143 47.77 21.82 -6.57
CA THR A 143 47.36 21.12 -7.79
C THR A 143 46.92 19.68 -7.49
N SER A 144 47.59 18.98 -6.56
CA SER A 144 47.24 17.61 -6.19
C SER A 144 45.92 17.51 -5.40
N LEU A 145 45.57 18.53 -4.62
CA LEU A 145 44.30 18.62 -3.88
C LEU A 145 43.08 18.98 -4.75
N GLY A 146 43.30 19.45 -5.99
CA GLY A 146 42.22 19.81 -6.90
C GLY A 146 41.31 18.64 -7.31
N LEU A 147 41.87 17.43 -7.48
CA LEU A 147 41.10 16.24 -7.85
C LEU A 147 40.19 15.74 -6.72
N PRO A 148 40.67 15.54 -5.47
CA PRO A 148 39.81 15.21 -4.33
C PRO A 148 38.68 16.21 -4.11
N LEU A 149 38.95 17.51 -4.26
CA LEU A 149 37.94 18.55 -4.08
C LEU A 149 36.81 18.44 -5.14
N LYS A 150 37.17 18.15 -6.41
CA LYS A 150 36.19 17.87 -7.47
C LYS A 150 35.36 16.61 -7.17
N LEU A 151 35.98 15.56 -6.61
CA LEU A 151 35.27 14.34 -6.22
C LEU A 151 34.29 14.59 -5.07
N LEU A 152 34.68 15.35 -4.05
CA LEU A 152 33.78 15.73 -2.95
C LEU A 152 32.61 16.59 -3.45
N ALA A 153 32.87 17.58 -4.30
CA ALA A 153 31.82 18.38 -4.92
C ALA A 153 30.88 17.51 -5.79
N GLY A 154 31.43 16.58 -6.57
CA GLY A 154 30.66 15.60 -7.33
C GLY A 154 29.81 14.70 -6.42
N GLY A 155 30.33 14.30 -5.27
CA GLY A 155 29.60 13.55 -4.25
C GLY A 155 28.40 14.33 -3.67
N VAL A 156 28.56 15.64 -3.43
CA VAL A 156 27.45 16.52 -3.00
C VAL A 156 26.38 16.62 -4.10
N VAL A 157 26.78 16.85 -5.36
CA VAL A 157 25.85 16.91 -6.49
C VAL A 157 25.11 15.58 -6.68
N ALA A 158 25.81 14.44 -6.57
CA ALA A 158 25.21 13.12 -6.66
C ALA A 158 24.20 12.85 -5.53
N ALA A 159 24.48 13.32 -4.30
CA ALA A 159 23.54 13.21 -3.20
C ALA A 159 22.31 14.12 -3.41
N ALA A 160 22.50 15.33 -3.94
CA ALA A 160 21.40 16.24 -4.27
C ALA A 160 20.52 15.69 -5.41
N THR A 161 21.12 15.10 -6.45
CA THR A 161 20.36 14.44 -7.53
C THR A 161 19.64 13.19 -7.04
N CYS A 162 20.21 12.46 -6.07
CA CYS A 162 19.50 11.38 -5.38
C CYS A 162 18.24 11.89 -4.64
N ALA A 163 18.32 13.04 -3.96
CA ALA A 163 17.15 13.65 -3.33
C ALA A 163 16.08 14.05 -4.36
N ALA A 164 16.49 14.73 -5.44
CA ALA A 164 15.59 15.17 -6.50
C ALA A 164 14.92 13.99 -7.22
N SER A 165 15.69 12.96 -7.58
CA SER A 165 15.16 11.74 -8.22
C SER A 165 14.23 10.95 -7.30
N SER A 166 14.47 10.95 -5.99
CA SER A 166 13.55 10.36 -5.01
C SER A 166 12.20 11.07 -4.99
N TYR A 167 12.18 12.40 -5.12
CA TYR A 167 10.95 13.18 -5.23
C TYR A 167 10.21 12.92 -6.56
N ILE A 168 10.95 12.87 -7.67
CA ILE A 168 10.39 12.52 -8.99
C ILE A 168 9.79 11.11 -8.96
N SER A 169 10.44 10.16 -8.29
CA SER A 169 9.93 8.79 -8.12
C SER A 169 8.57 8.79 -7.41
N GLN A 170 8.39 9.61 -6.36
CA GLN A 170 7.11 9.74 -5.65
C GLN A 170 5.99 10.26 -6.56
N ILE A 171 6.26 11.28 -7.38
CA ILE A 171 5.27 11.82 -8.33
C ILE A 171 4.78 10.74 -9.30
N HIS A 172 5.69 9.90 -9.80
CA HIS A 172 5.33 8.82 -10.74
C HIS A 172 4.49 7.71 -10.10
N PHE A 173 4.75 7.37 -8.83
CA PHE A 173 3.92 6.40 -8.11
C PHE A 173 2.51 6.92 -7.84
N THR A 174 2.34 8.23 -7.63
CA THR A 174 1.01 8.85 -7.49
C THR A 174 0.19 8.76 -8.79
N HIS A 175 0.83 8.86 -9.95
CA HIS A 175 0.16 8.82 -11.26
C HIS A 175 0.06 7.41 -11.89
N SER A 176 0.24 6.33 -11.10
CA SER A 176 0.15 4.93 -11.57
C SER A 176 1.18 4.55 -12.66
N LEU A 177 2.28 5.29 -12.79
CA LEU A 177 3.37 5.00 -13.73
C LEU A 177 4.42 4.08 -13.10
N ASP A 178 4.00 2.87 -12.74
CA ASP A 178 4.80 1.93 -11.93
C ASP A 178 6.19 1.63 -12.51
N ARG A 179 6.29 1.48 -13.84
CA ARG A 179 7.57 1.17 -14.52
C ARG A 179 8.59 2.31 -14.40
N ALA A 180 8.14 3.54 -14.60
CA ALA A 180 9.00 4.72 -14.52
C ALA A 180 9.44 4.98 -13.07
N GLY A 181 8.53 4.81 -12.10
CA GLY A 181 8.84 4.96 -10.67
C GLY A 181 9.95 4.01 -10.20
N VAL A 182 9.90 2.73 -10.62
CA VAL A 182 10.94 1.74 -10.30
C VAL A 182 12.29 2.12 -10.91
N TRP A 183 12.31 2.65 -12.14
CA TRP A 183 13.55 3.08 -12.78
C TRP A 183 14.19 4.26 -12.05
N TRP A 184 13.41 5.30 -11.73
CA TRP A 184 13.89 6.47 -10.96
C TRP A 184 14.42 6.08 -9.57
N ARG A 185 13.78 5.10 -8.91
CA ARG A 185 14.26 4.60 -7.62
C ARG A 185 15.62 3.90 -7.74
N ARG A 186 15.82 3.10 -8.77
CA ARG A 186 17.13 2.45 -9.03
C ARG A 186 18.19 3.49 -9.34
N PHE A 187 17.85 4.51 -10.11
CA PHE A 187 18.73 5.62 -10.41
C PHE A 187 19.14 6.38 -9.13
N ALA A 188 18.18 6.70 -8.25
CA ALA A 188 18.45 7.36 -6.97
C ALA A 188 19.43 6.56 -6.10
N VAL A 189 19.20 5.25 -5.95
CA VAL A 189 20.11 4.35 -5.22
C VAL A 189 21.50 4.34 -5.85
N GLY A 190 21.58 4.33 -7.19
CA GLY A 190 22.85 4.45 -7.92
C GLY A 190 23.59 5.75 -7.61
N CYS A 191 22.90 6.89 -7.62
CA CYS A 191 23.47 8.20 -7.27
C CYS A 191 23.95 8.24 -5.81
N TRP A 192 23.20 7.64 -4.88
CA TRP A 192 23.62 7.54 -3.48
C TRP A 192 24.90 6.70 -3.32
N ILE A 193 24.98 5.52 -3.94
CA ILE A 193 26.19 4.69 -3.92
C ILE A 193 27.37 5.43 -4.55
N ALA A 194 27.15 6.09 -5.69
CA ALA A 194 28.18 6.89 -6.36
C ALA A 194 28.72 8.01 -5.45
N SER A 195 27.84 8.67 -4.68
CA SER A 195 28.24 9.70 -3.70
C SER A 195 29.17 9.15 -2.62
N ILE A 196 28.88 7.95 -2.09
CA ILE A 196 29.74 7.28 -1.10
C ILE A 196 31.09 6.86 -1.71
N ILE A 197 31.08 6.35 -2.95
CA ILE A 197 32.32 5.99 -3.65
C ILE A 197 33.20 7.22 -3.90
N CYS A 198 32.60 8.35 -4.31
CA CYS A 198 33.32 9.61 -4.47
C CYS A 198 33.95 10.08 -3.14
N PHE A 199 33.22 9.95 -2.03
CA PHE A 199 33.73 10.30 -0.70
C PHE A 199 34.95 9.46 -0.30
N VAL A 200 34.85 8.13 -0.41
CA VAL A 200 35.93 7.21 -0.03
C VAL A 200 37.17 7.41 -0.92
N THR A 201 36.96 7.57 -2.23
CA THR A 201 38.08 7.82 -3.16
C THR A 201 38.73 9.18 -2.92
N ALA A 202 37.96 10.22 -2.58
CA ALA A 202 38.52 11.52 -2.23
C ALA A 202 39.38 11.46 -0.96
N ILE A 203 38.90 10.78 0.10
CA ILE A 203 39.67 10.60 1.34
C ILE A 203 40.97 9.85 1.07
N TRP A 204 40.91 8.77 0.29
CA TRP A 204 42.10 7.99 -0.04
C TRP A 204 43.14 8.82 -0.78
N LEU A 205 42.71 9.65 -1.75
CA LEU A 205 43.61 10.57 -2.44
C LEU A 205 44.19 11.64 -1.52
N ILE A 206 43.37 12.26 -0.65
CA ILE A 206 43.86 13.24 0.34
C ILE A 206 44.91 12.60 1.24
N SER A 207 44.65 11.38 1.72
CA SER A 207 45.62 10.65 2.55
C SER A 207 46.93 10.40 1.82
N SER A 208 46.88 10.03 0.53
CA SER A 208 48.08 9.78 -0.27
C SER A 208 48.94 11.04 -0.46
N VAL A 209 48.28 12.20 -0.62
CA VAL A 209 48.95 13.50 -0.77
C VAL A 209 49.60 13.93 0.55
N LEU A 210 48.95 13.67 1.69
CA LEU A 210 49.49 14.05 3.01
C LEU A 210 50.67 13.18 3.46
N THR A 211 50.81 11.97 2.91
CA THR A 211 51.92 11.07 3.22
C THR A 211 53.14 11.21 2.31
N ALA A 212 53.01 11.94 1.19
CA ALA A 212 54.06 12.14 0.20
C ALA A 212 54.91 13.37 0.53
#